data_AF-A0A524FIF1-F1
#
_entry.id   AF-A0A524FIF1-F1
#
_cell.length_a   1.000
_cell.length_b   1.000
_cell.length_c   1.000
_cell.angle_alpha   90.00
_cell.angle_beta   90.00
_cell.angle_gamma   90.00
#
_symmetry.space_group_name_H-M   'P 1'
#
loop_
_entity.id
_entity.type
_entity.pdbx_description
1 polymer ?
#
loop_
_entity_poly.entity_id
_entity_poly.type
_entity_poly.pdbx_seq_one_letter_code
_entity_poly.pdbx_strand_id
1 'polypeptide(L)'
;MDKNNSKKFGVCIAPNSLDPIKKDIVEKNCDITIYYETQVKKIFGHIYLATNVINKKVYIGKVEQPKSIKKRWREHISEGRKLKKIRKKNPNNKLWGTHLNNAIAKYGPDVWNLKKIDLAYNKTELNEKERYWIKFYKSNYPEYGYNMTDGGDGGKMRPEIYEKVSEKIKIKWQDPIYQENMSKGISKGLKDKWQDTEYQEKLSIARKELWRDPEFQKKMSKKHKKKWQKIDFQKKMSEANKKRWKDQEFKGRWIKTRKKLWQDPQYQKKISKARKEMWKDNKFREKISKKHKEKWKDLEYRKKISKARKKIWQDPEYREKRKVLKPIVNKRQFLTNIKNGKSLKNLSKEYCMSPNTIKKRICEILEPFGIQSLKQARKYLKNKNIDEILKLLE
;
A
#
# COMPACT_ATOMS: atom_id res chain seq x y z
N MET A 1 -49.39 -7.77 -17.15
CA MET A 1 -48.61 -7.51 -15.94
C MET A 1 -48.73 -8.73 -15.05
N ASP A 2 -47.59 -9.28 -14.62
CA ASP A 2 -47.38 -10.29 -13.57
C ASP A 2 -48.11 -11.64 -13.66
N LYS A 3 -47.58 -12.81 -13.27
CA LYS A 3 -46.23 -13.32 -12.96
C LYS A 3 -46.37 -14.86 -12.84
N ASN A 4 -45.38 -15.59 -13.37
CA ASN A 4 -44.83 -16.86 -12.92
C ASN A 4 -45.74 -18.03 -12.50
N ASN A 5 -45.76 -19.02 -13.38
CA ASN A 5 -46.24 -20.38 -13.18
C ASN A 5 -45.02 -21.30 -12.88
N SER A 6 -44.91 -21.85 -11.67
CA SER A 6 -43.93 -22.89 -11.35
C SER A 6 -44.62 -24.25 -11.20
N LYS A 7 -44.51 -25.10 -12.24
CA LYS A 7 -44.91 -26.50 -12.18
C LYS A 7 -43.69 -27.40 -12.25
N LYS A 8 -43.64 -28.29 -11.25
CA LYS A 8 -42.77 -29.47 -11.11
C LYS A 8 -42.77 -30.30 -12.41
N PHE A 9 -41.60 -30.77 -12.81
CA PHE A 9 -41.47 -32.02 -13.57
C PHE A 9 -40.46 -32.90 -12.85
N GLY A 10 -40.97 -34.00 -12.28
CA GLY A 10 -40.14 -35.16 -11.98
C GLY A 10 -39.90 -35.91 -13.29
N VAL A 11 -38.67 -36.34 -13.50
CA VAL A 11 -38.32 -37.27 -14.57
C VAL A 11 -37.72 -38.50 -13.89
N CYS A 12 -38.45 -39.61 -13.97
CA CYS A 12 -37.94 -40.94 -13.72
C CYS A 12 -37.00 -41.32 -14.89
N ILE A 13 -35.77 -41.72 -14.60
CA ILE A 13 -34.88 -42.39 -15.56
C ILE A 13 -34.58 -43.78 -15.00
N ALA A 14 -34.86 -44.80 -15.81
CA ALA A 14 -34.62 -46.21 -15.50
C ALA A 14 -33.12 -46.49 -15.25
N PRO A 15 -32.77 -47.45 -14.37
CA PRO A 15 -31.39 -47.79 -14.09
C PRO A 15 -30.88 -48.72 -15.19
N ASN A 16 -29.96 -48.26 -16.04
CA ASN A 16 -28.91 -49.05 -16.71
C ASN A 16 -28.38 -48.31 -17.95
N SER A 17 -27.55 -47.28 -17.76
CA SER A 17 -26.58 -46.83 -18.78
C SER A 17 -25.58 -45.80 -18.25
N LEU A 18 -25.06 -45.96 -17.02
CA LEU A 18 -23.96 -45.11 -16.56
C LEU A 18 -22.63 -45.82 -16.81
N ASP A 19 -21.77 -45.15 -17.60
CA ASP A 19 -20.38 -45.54 -17.85
C ASP A 19 -19.68 -46.00 -16.55
N PRO A 20 -18.82 -47.03 -16.59
CA PRO A 20 -18.09 -47.53 -15.41
C PRO A 20 -17.34 -46.42 -14.66
N ILE A 21 -16.88 -45.39 -15.39
CA ILE A 21 -16.17 -44.23 -14.85
C ILE A 21 -17.09 -43.32 -14.00
N LYS A 22 -18.38 -43.24 -14.31
CA LYS A 22 -19.33 -42.42 -13.55
C LYS A 22 -19.82 -43.12 -12.28
N LYS A 23 -19.87 -44.46 -12.27
CA LYS A 23 -20.21 -45.25 -11.08
C LYS A 23 -19.15 -45.10 -9.98
N ASP A 24 -17.88 -45.12 -10.39
CA ASP A 24 -16.69 -44.92 -9.55
C ASP A 24 -16.63 -43.51 -8.91
N ILE A 25 -17.12 -42.49 -9.62
CA ILE A 25 -17.19 -41.10 -9.13
C ILE A 25 -18.36 -40.92 -8.14
N VAL A 26 -19.48 -41.62 -8.34
CA VAL A 26 -20.63 -41.56 -7.43
C VAL A 26 -20.36 -42.32 -6.13
N GLU A 27 -19.74 -43.50 -6.19
CA GLU A 27 -19.36 -44.27 -5.00
C GLU A 27 -18.24 -43.56 -4.21
N LYS A 28 -17.19 -43.05 -4.88
CA LYS A 28 -16.14 -42.26 -4.19
C LYS A 28 -16.68 -40.96 -3.58
N ASN A 29 -17.64 -40.30 -4.21
CA ASN A 29 -18.26 -39.11 -3.62
C ASN A 29 -19.19 -39.45 -2.45
N CYS A 30 -19.86 -40.60 -2.47
CA CYS A 30 -20.68 -41.08 -1.35
C CYS A 30 -19.79 -41.46 -0.15
N ASP A 31 -18.67 -42.16 -0.39
CA ASP A 31 -17.68 -42.49 0.62
C ASP A 31 -16.98 -41.27 1.20
N ILE A 32 -16.65 -40.26 0.37
CA ILE A 32 -16.08 -38.99 0.84
C ILE A 32 -17.09 -38.23 1.70
N THR A 33 -18.38 -38.23 1.31
CA THR A 33 -19.44 -37.55 2.07
C THR A 33 -19.66 -38.24 3.43
N ILE A 34 -19.65 -39.58 3.47
CA ILE A 34 -19.74 -40.36 4.71
C ILE A 34 -18.50 -40.15 5.59
N TYR A 35 -17.29 -40.02 5.00
CA TYR A 35 -16.04 -39.80 5.75
C TYR A 35 -15.98 -38.42 6.44
N TYR A 36 -16.64 -37.40 5.87
CA TYR A 36 -16.78 -36.08 6.51
C TYR A 36 -17.89 -36.02 7.56
N GLU A 37 -18.92 -36.88 7.46
CA GLU A 37 -20.03 -36.93 8.42
C GLU A 37 -19.69 -37.66 9.74
N THR A 38 -18.63 -38.49 9.78
CA THR A 38 -18.28 -39.29 10.97
C THR A 38 -16.97 -38.90 11.67
N GLN A 39 -16.42 -37.70 11.43
CA GLN A 39 -15.38 -37.16 12.32
C GLN A 39 -16.03 -36.72 13.63
N VAL A 40 -16.08 -37.61 14.63
CA VAL A 40 -16.54 -37.30 15.99
C VAL A 40 -15.73 -36.10 16.50
N LYS A 41 -16.31 -34.89 16.45
CA LYS A 41 -15.61 -33.67 16.86
C LYS A 41 -15.14 -33.85 18.30
N LYS A 42 -13.82 -33.94 18.48
CA LYS A 42 -13.22 -34.07 19.80
C LYS A 42 -13.58 -32.86 20.64
N ILE A 43 -14.16 -33.09 21.81
CA ILE A 43 -14.53 -32.01 22.73
C ILE A 43 -13.24 -31.30 23.18
N PHE A 44 -13.17 -30.01 22.93
CA PHE A 44 -12.05 -29.15 23.33
C PHE A 44 -12.18 -28.72 24.79
N GLY A 45 -13.39 -28.41 25.25
CA GLY A 45 -13.61 -27.93 26.61
C GLY A 45 -15.06 -27.94 27.06
N HIS A 46 -15.29 -27.58 28.32
CA HIS A 46 -16.61 -27.53 28.95
C HIS A 46 -16.85 -26.18 29.63
N ILE A 47 -18.11 -25.75 29.63
CA ILE A 47 -18.59 -24.62 30.44
C ILE A 47 -19.37 -25.17 31.64
N TYR A 48 -19.13 -24.58 32.80
CA TYR A 48 -19.81 -24.94 34.04
C TYR A 48 -20.34 -23.72 34.77
N LEU A 49 -21.44 -23.95 35.49
CA LEU A 49 -22.11 -23.03 36.38
C LEU A 49 -21.83 -23.46 37.82
N ALA A 50 -21.35 -22.54 38.65
CA ALA A 50 -21.24 -22.72 40.09
C ALA A 50 -22.23 -21.77 40.78
N THR A 51 -23.19 -22.31 41.53
CA THR A 51 -24.21 -21.54 42.23
C THR A 51 -23.94 -21.56 43.73
N ASN A 52 -23.85 -20.38 44.34
CA ASN A 52 -23.79 -20.25 45.79
C ASN A 52 -25.21 -20.40 46.36
N VAL A 53 -25.46 -21.45 47.14
CA VAL A 53 -26.83 -21.77 47.60
C VAL A 53 -27.36 -20.79 48.64
N ILE A 54 -26.49 -20.03 49.32
CA ILE A 54 -26.85 -19.05 50.36
C ILE A 54 -27.42 -17.78 49.74
N ASN A 55 -26.68 -17.16 48.81
CA ASN A 55 -27.07 -15.86 48.23
C ASN A 55 -27.57 -15.95 46.79
N LYS A 56 -27.67 -17.17 46.24
CA LYS A 56 -28.12 -17.49 44.88
C LYS A 56 -27.29 -16.88 43.74
N LYS A 57 -26.14 -16.27 44.04
CA LYS A 57 -25.22 -15.72 43.04
C LYS A 57 -24.48 -16.82 42.32
N VAL A 58 -24.12 -16.56 41.07
CA VAL A 58 -23.52 -17.56 40.18
C VAL A 58 -22.14 -17.19 39.67
N TYR A 59 -21.37 -18.21 39.31
CA TYR A 59 -20.09 -18.08 38.62
C TYR A 59 -20.10 -18.98 37.39
N ILE A 60 -19.72 -18.42 36.25
CA ILE A 60 -19.52 -19.15 34.99
C ILE A 60 -18.03 -19.36 34.82
N GLY A 61 -17.63 -20.61 34.66
CA GLY A 61 -16.25 -20.98 34.36
C GLY A 61 -16.17 -21.87 33.14
N LYS A 62 -14.99 -21.88 32.52
CA LYS A 62 -14.63 -22.83 31.47
C LYS A 62 -13.47 -23.71 31.90
N VAL A 63 -13.33 -24.84 31.23
CA VAL A 63 -12.17 -25.71 31.36
C VAL A 63 -11.83 -26.33 30.01
N GLU A 64 -10.55 -26.29 29.64
CA GLU A 64 -10.01 -26.97 28.46
C GLU A 64 -9.60 -28.40 28.84
N GLN A 65 -9.87 -29.36 27.94
CA GLN A 65 -9.38 -30.73 28.10
C GLN A 65 -7.84 -30.76 28.09
N PRO A 66 -7.20 -31.73 28.80
CA PRO A 66 -7.79 -32.89 29.47
C PRO A 66 -8.34 -32.62 30.89
N LYS A 67 -8.36 -31.36 31.34
CA LYS A 67 -8.75 -31.03 32.71
C LYS A 67 -10.27 -31.10 32.88
N SER A 68 -10.72 -31.70 33.98
CA SER A 68 -12.13 -31.79 34.33
C SER A 68 -12.61 -30.57 35.12
N ILE A 69 -13.92 -30.30 35.07
CA ILE A 69 -14.59 -29.26 35.87
C ILE A 69 -14.29 -29.47 37.35
N LYS A 70 -14.40 -30.72 37.84
CA LYS A 70 -14.09 -31.07 39.24
C LYS A 70 -12.66 -30.68 39.62
N LYS A 71 -11.68 -30.96 38.76
CA LYS A 71 -10.27 -30.58 39.02
C LYS A 71 -10.10 -29.06 39.04
N ARG A 72 -10.68 -28.33 38.07
CA ARG A 72 -10.64 -26.87 38.04
C ARG A 72 -11.29 -26.25 39.29
N TRP A 73 -12.41 -26.80 39.74
CA TRP A 73 -13.09 -26.30 40.94
C TRP A 73 -12.29 -26.51 42.23
N ARG A 74 -11.61 -27.67 42.37
CA ARG A 74 -10.72 -27.91 43.52
C ARG A 74 -9.60 -26.88 43.61
N GLU A 75 -9.10 -26.38 42.48
CA GLU A 75 -8.11 -25.30 42.47
C GLU A 75 -8.70 -24.00 42.99
N HIS A 76 -9.90 -23.61 42.54
CA HIS A 76 -10.61 -22.45 43.10
C HIS A 76 -10.81 -22.56 44.62
N ILE A 77 -11.18 -23.75 45.11
CA ILE A 77 -11.28 -24.01 46.56
C ILE A 77 -9.93 -23.83 47.24
N SER A 78 -8.85 -24.38 46.67
CA SER A 78 -7.49 -24.26 47.20
C SER A 78 -7.03 -22.79 47.26
N GLU A 79 -7.26 -22.02 46.19
CA GLU A 79 -6.98 -20.59 46.12
C GLU A 79 -7.75 -19.79 47.17
N GLY A 80 -9.06 -20.03 47.32
CA GLY A 80 -9.89 -19.39 48.34
C GLY A 80 -9.45 -19.73 49.77
N ARG A 81 -9.09 -20.99 50.04
CA ARG A 81 -8.56 -21.43 51.35
C ARG A 81 -7.20 -20.78 51.65
N LYS A 82 -6.30 -20.71 50.66
CA LYS A 82 -5.01 -20.01 50.78
C LYS A 82 -5.24 -18.54 51.08
N LEU A 83 -6.13 -17.86 50.35
CA LEU A 83 -6.48 -16.46 50.59
C LEU A 83 -6.99 -16.24 52.03
N LYS A 84 -7.86 -17.13 52.54
CA LYS A 84 -8.34 -17.08 53.93
C LYS A 84 -7.20 -17.21 54.94
N LYS A 85 -6.26 -18.15 54.72
CA LYS A 85 -5.08 -18.33 55.58
C LYS A 85 -4.16 -17.12 55.58
N ILE A 86 -3.86 -16.54 54.40
CA ILE A 86 -2.96 -15.39 54.29
C ILE A 86 -3.58 -14.15 54.98
N ARG A 87 -4.89 -13.93 54.84
CA ARG A 87 -5.60 -12.85 55.54
C ARG A 87 -5.56 -12.99 57.06
N LYS A 88 -5.73 -14.21 57.58
CA LYS A 88 -5.58 -14.46 59.02
C LYS A 88 -4.17 -14.13 59.53
N LYS A 89 -3.14 -14.40 58.74
CA LYS A 89 -1.75 -14.06 59.08
C LYS A 89 -1.42 -12.56 58.95
N ASN A 90 -2.20 -11.80 58.19
CA ASN A 90 -1.93 -10.39 57.87
C ASN A 90 -3.20 -9.55 58.04
N PRO A 91 -3.71 -9.36 59.27
CA PRO A 91 -4.98 -8.69 59.51
C PRO A 91 -4.99 -7.23 59.04
N ASN A 92 -3.83 -6.56 59.09
CA ASN A 92 -3.70 -5.14 58.74
C ASN A 92 -3.42 -4.90 57.25
N ASN A 93 -3.29 -5.93 56.42
CA ASN A 93 -2.98 -5.78 54.99
C ASN A 93 -4.19 -6.10 54.11
N LYS A 94 -4.60 -5.15 53.25
CA LYS A 94 -5.71 -5.33 52.31
C LYS A 94 -5.28 -6.17 51.11
N LEU A 95 -5.36 -7.49 51.27
CA LEU A 95 -5.03 -8.44 50.21
C LEU A 95 -6.17 -8.59 49.20
N TRP A 96 -5.84 -8.33 47.93
CA TRP A 96 -6.78 -8.43 46.83
C TRP A 96 -6.96 -9.89 46.37
N GLY A 97 -8.19 -10.25 46.05
CA GLY A 97 -8.55 -11.56 45.50
C GLY A 97 -9.77 -11.43 44.59
N THR A 98 -9.96 -12.40 43.70
CA THR A 98 -11.12 -12.41 42.78
C THR A 98 -12.44 -12.49 43.54
N HIS A 99 -13.55 -12.03 42.94
CA HIS A 99 -14.87 -12.11 43.57
C HIS A 99 -15.23 -13.55 43.98
N LEU A 100 -14.92 -14.54 43.14
CA LEU A 100 -15.10 -15.96 43.46
C LEU A 100 -14.23 -16.41 44.63
N ASN A 101 -12.92 -16.11 44.64
CA ASN A 101 -12.03 -16.55 45.71
C ASN A 101 -12.39 -15.89 47.05
N ASN A 102 -12.84 -14.63 47.02
CA ASN A 102 -13.40 -13.95 48.20
C ASN A 102 -14.66 -14.64 48.71
N ALA A 103 -15.57 -15.03 47.81
CA ALA A 103 -16.79 -15.73 48.16
C ALA A 103 -16.50 -17.13 48.76
N ILE A 104 -15.58 -17.89 48.17
CA ILE A 104 -15.13 -19.18 48.72
C ILE A 104 -14.48 -19.00 50.10
N ALA A 105 -13.64 -17.98 50.29
CA ALA A 105 -13.02 -17.70 51.58
C ALA A 105 -14.06 -17.33 52.66
N LYS A 106 -15.11 -16.59 52.26
CA LYS A 106 -16.19 -16.13 53.14
C LYS A 106 -17.16 -17.26 53.50
N TYR A 107 -17.76 -17.92 52.51
CA TYR A 107 -18.86 -18.86 52.71
C TYR A 107 -18.41 -20.33 52.80
N GLY A 108 -17.17 -20.64 52.46
CA GLY A 108 -16.67 -22.01 52.41
C GLY A 108 -16.99 -22.73 51.08
N PRO A 109 -16.46 -23.96 50.91
CA PRO A 109 -16.62 -24.74 49.69
C PRO A 109 -17.94 -25.53 49.61
N ASP A 110 -18.56 -25.84 50.75
CA ASP A 110 -19.68 -26.81 50.82
C ASP A 110 -21.01 -26.21 50.34
N VAL A 111 -21.06 -24.89 50.16
CA VAL A 111 -22.26 -24.13 49.78
C VAL A 111 -22.40 -23.95 48.26
N TRP A 112 -21.58 -24.63 47.46
CA TRP A 112 -21.52 -24.44 46.02
C TRP A 112 -22.06 -25.65 45.26
N ASN A 113 -23.06 -25.43 44.42
CA ASN A 113 -23.58 -26.43 43.50
C ASN A 113 -22.94 -26.25 42.11
N LEU A 114 -22.32 -27.31 41.57
CA LEU A 114 -21.67 -27.31 40.27
C LEU A 114 -22.50 -28.06 39.22
N LYS A 115 -22.73 -27.41 38.09
CA LYS A 115 -23.42 -27.99 36.94
C LYS A 115 -22.64 -27.75 35.65
N LYS A 116 -22.41 -28.80 34.85
CA LYS A 116 -21.97 -28.65 33.46
C LYS A 116 -23.14 -28.09 32.66
N ILE A 117 -22.93 -26.99 31.94
CA ILE A 117 -23.99 -26.30 31.19
C ILE A 117 -23.73 -26.28 29.68
N ASP A 118 -22.49 -26.48 29.23
CA ASP A 118 -22.16 -26.51 27.80
C ASP A 118 -20.83 -27.24 27.54
N LEU A 119 -20.56 -27.54 26.28
CA LEU A 119 -19.30 -28.07 25.76
C LEU A 119 -18.89 -27.33 24.50
N ALA A 120 -17.60 -27.32 24.16
CA ALA A 120 -17.11 -26.69 22.95
C ALA A 120 -16.10 -27.59 22.25
N TYR A 121 -16.00 -27.46 20.93
CA TYR A 121 -15.14 -28.28 20.08
C TYR A 121 -13.86 -27.56 19.64
N ASN A 122 -13.74 -26.26 19.92
CA ASN A 122 -12.51 -25.50 19.73
C ASN A 122 -12.44 -24.32 20.73
N LYS A 123 -11.29 -23.66 20.77
CA LYS A 123 -11.03 -22.53 21.70
C LYS A 123 -11.92 -21.32 21.46
N THR A 124 -12.17 -20.97 20.21
CA THR A 124 -13.00 -19.81 19.84
C THR A 124 -14.42 -20.01 20.34
N GLU A 125 -15.00 -21.16 20.05
CA GLU A 125 -16.33 -21.56 20.51
C GLU A 125 -16.41 -21.61 22.04
N LEU A 126 -15.39 -22.16 22.72
CA LEU A 126 -15.35 -22.19 24.18
C LEU A 126 -15.39 -20.77 24.78
N ASN A 127 -14.66 -19.84 24.18
CA ASN A 127 -14.63 -18.45 24.59
C ASN A 127 -15.94 -17.72 24.28
N GLU A 128 -16.57 -17.99 23.14
CA GLU A 128 -17.89 -17.47 22.78
C GLU A 128 -18.98 -17.95 23.73
N LYS A 129 -18.99 -19.26 24.04
CA LYS A 129 -19.94 -19.86 24.98
C LYS A 129 -19.75 -19.33 26.40
N GLU A 130 -18.50 -19.17 26.87
CA GLU A 130 -18.23 -18.52 28.15
C GLU A 130 -18.84 -17.11 28.22
N ARG A 131 -18.60 -16.27 27.20
CA ARG A 131 -19.17 -14.91 27.12
C ARG A 131 -20.69 -14.93 27.09
N TYR A 132 -21.27 -15.82 26.29
CA TYR A 132 -22.71 -15.99 26.19
C TYR A 132 -23.33 -16.30 27.56
N TRP A 133 -22.79 -17.29 28.28
CA TRP A 133 -23.33 -17.70 29.57
C TRP A 133 -23.12 -16.66 30.67
N ILE A 134 -21.97 -15.95 30.68
CA ILE A 134 -21.76 -14.82 31.60
C ILE A 134 -22.83 -13.74 31.39
N LYS A 135 -23.09 -13.39 30.12
CA LYS A 135 -24.12 -12.39 29.77
C LYS A 135 -25.52 -12.87 30.12
N PHE A 136 -25.85 -14.13 29.81
CA PHE A 136 -27.16 -14.73 30.09
C PHE A 136 -27.48 -14.71 31.59
N TYR A 137 -26.54 -15.12 32.43
CA TYR A 137 -26.70 -15.15 33.88
C TYR A 137 -26.38 -13.82 34.57
N LYS A 138 -25.94 -12.79 33.81
CA LYS A 138 -25.44 -11.53 34.35
C LYS A 138 -24.38 -11.74 35.44
N SER A 139 -23.58 -12.80 35.33
CA SER A 139 -22.71 -13.25 36.43
C SER A 139 -21.53 -12.31 36.70
N ASN A 140 -21.30 -11.32 35.83
CA ASN A 140 -20.34 -10.23 35.95
C ASN A 140 -20.87 -9.01 36.74
N TYR A 141 -22.14 -9.00 37.09
CA TYR A 141 -22.76 -7.97 37.93
C TYR A 141 -22.70 -8.41 39.41
N PRO A 142 -22.22 -7.56 40.33
CA PRO A 142 -22.05 -7.91 41.74
C PRO A 142 -23.33 -8.44 42.41
N GLU A 143 -24.51 -8.01 41.94
CA GLU A 143 -25.82 -8.41 42.43
C GLU A 143 -26.14 -9.87 42.10
N TYR A 144 -25.67 -10.37 40.95
CA TYR A 144 -26.07 -11.66 40.38
C TYR A 144 -24.95 -12.69 40.34
N GLY A 145 -23.67 -12.29 40.39
CA GLY A 145 -22.58 -13.26 40.27
C GLY A 145 -21.19 -12.81 40.70
N TYR A 146 -20.22 -13.66 40.34
CA TYR A 146 -18.83 -13.56 40.77
C TYR A 146 -17.81 -13.47 39.62
N ASN A 147 -18.25 -13.45 38.36
CA ASN A 147 -17.35 -13.17 37.25
C ASN A 147 -16.89 -11.71 37.35
N MET A 148 -15.63 -11.45 36.99
CA MET A 148 -15.06 -10.09 37.05
C MET A 148 -15.04 -9.40 35.69
N THR A 149 -15.22 -10.18 34.64
CA THR A 149 -15.09 -9.77 33.24
C THR A 149 -16.20 -10.43 32.44
N ASP A 150 -16.40 -9.97 31.21
CA ASP A 150 -17.38 -10.55 30.29
C ASP A 150 -16.96 -11.94 29.76
N GLY A 151 -15.77 -12.45 30.13
CA GLY A 151 -15.21 -13.73 29.65
C GLY A 151 -14.31 -13.61 28.41
N GLY A 152 -13.81 -14.74 27.92
CA GLY A 152 -13.13 -14.85 26.62
C GLY A 152 -11.61 -14.61 26.58
N ASP A 153 -10.88 -14.81 27.68
CA ASP A 153 -9.42 -14.67 27.82
C ASP A 153 -8.85 -13.23 27.74
N GLY A 154 -9.52 -12.29 28.40
CA GLY A 154 -8.96 -10.96 28.65
C GLY A 154 -10.06 -9.94 28.89
N GLY A 155 -10.27 -9.54 30.14
CA GLY A 155 -11.35 -8.61 30.48
C GLY A 155 -11.16 -7.27 29.78
N LYS A 156 -12.19 -6.80 29.07
CA LYS A 156 -12.29 -5.38 28.74
C LYS A 156 -12.47 -4.63 30.06
N MET A 157 -11.47 -3.82 30.40
CA MET A 157 -11.54 -2.91 31.53
C MET A 157 -12.77 -2.00 31.33
N ARG A 158 -13.59 -1.81 32.38
CA ARG A 158 -14.74 -0.89 32.32
C ARG A 158 -14.26 0.49 31.82
N PRO A 159 -15.01 1.20 30.97
CA PRO A 159 -14.58 2.48 30.39
C PRO A 159 -14.06 3.48 31.44
N GLU A 160 -14.74 3.59 32.57
CA GLU A 160 -14.37 4.45 33.70
C GLU A 160 -13.00 4.10 34.33
N ILE A 161 -12.67 2.81 34.38
CA ILE A 161 -11.36 2.35 34.90
C ILE A 161 -10.29 2.57 33.83
N TYR A 162 -10.64 2.37 32.55
CA TYR A 162 -9.75 2.63 31.44
C TYR A 162 -9.33 4.10 31.39
N GLU A 163 -10.27 5.03 31.58
CA GLU A 163 -9.99 6.47 31.63
C GLU A 163 -9.04 6.81 32.78
N LYS A 164 -9.34 6.35 34.00
CA LYS A 164 -8.47 6.58 35.17
C LYS A 164 -7.05 6.02 34.99
N VAL A 165 -6.93 4.85 34.37
CA VAL A 165 -5.62 4.25 34.06
C VAL A 165 -4.92 5.02 32.96
N SER A 166 -5.65 5.45 31.93
CA SER A 166 -5.13 6.25 30.81
C SER A 166 -4.58 7.59 31.29
N GLU A 167 -5.31 8.29 32.16
CA GLU A 167 -4.87 9.56 32.76
C GLU A 167 -3.59 9.40 33.55
N LYS A 168 -3.51 8.39 34.42
CA LYS A 168 -2.29 8.10 35.19
C LYS A 168 -1.10 7.78 34.28
N ILE A 169 -1.33 7.04 33.20
CA ILE A 169 -0.29 6.75 32.21
C ILE A 169 0.14 8.03 31.50
N LYS A 170 -0.80 8.90 31.08
CA LYS A 170 -0.49 10.19 30.45
C LYS A 170 0.36 11.08 31.35
N ILE A 171 0.05 11.14 32.64
CA ILE A 171 0.85 11.88 33.63
C ILE A 171 2.28 11.33 33.70
N LYS A 172 2.45 10.00 33.75
CA LYS A 172 3.79 9.37 33.73
C LYS A 172 4.56 9.69 32.44
N TRP A 173 3.88 9.82 31.30
CA TRP A 173 4.53 10.19 30.02
C TRP A 173 5.02 11.64 29.97
N GLN A 174 4.62 12.49 30.90
CA GLN A 174 5.16 13.85 31.03
C GLN A 174 6.54 13.85 31.70
N ASP A 175 6.89 12.81 32.47
CA ASP A 175 8.22 12.65 33.06
C ASP A 175 9.24 12.22 32.00
N PRO A 176 10.28 13.04 31.73
CA PRO A 176 11.32 12.73 30.75
C PRO A 176 12.07 11.41 31.03
N ILE A 177 12.31 11.07 32.30
CA ILE A 177 13.06 9.87 32.70
C ILE A 177 12.22 8.63 32.38
N TYR A 178 10.93 8.67 32.74
CA TYR A 178 9.99 7.60 32.40
C TYR A 178 9.83 7.43 30.89
N GLN A 179 9.70 8.54 30.15
CA GLN A 179 9.60 8.54 28.68
C GLN A 179 10.83 7.88 28.02
N GLU A 180 12.03 8.26 28.46
CA GLU A 180 13.28 7.72 27.91
C GLU A 180 13.42 6.22 28.19
N ASN A 181 13.18 5.79 29.42
CA ASN A 181 13.24 4.38 29.81
C ASN A 181 12.23 3.53 29.03
N MET A 182 11.00 4.03 28.87
CA MET A 182 9.97 3.34 28.10
C MET A 182 10.33 3.26 26.60
N SER A 183 10.86 4.35 26.03
CA SER A 183 11.34 4.38 24.65
C SER A 183 12.49 3.39 24.41
N LYS A 184 13.45 3.32 25.33
CA LYS A 184 14.55 2.34 25.29
C LYS A 184 14.04 0.90 25.35
N GLY A 185 13.12 0.60 26.25
CA GLY A 185 12.52 -0.73 26.37
C GLY A 185 11.76 -1.16 25.11
N ILE A 186 10.95 -0.26 24.55
CA ILE A 186 10.23 -0.50 23.29
C ILE A 186 11.21 -0.69 22.12
N SER A 187 12.24 0.15 22.05
CA SER A 187 13.27 0.06 21.01
C SER A 187 14.01 -1.27 21.05
N LYS A 188 14.39 -1.75 22.25
CA LYS A 188 15.04 -3.05 22.45
C LYS A 188 14.14 -4.20 21.99
N GLY A 189 12.90 -4.27 22.48
CA GLY A 189 11.98 -5.34 22.11
C GLY A 189 11.57 -5.32 20.63
N LEU A 190 11.54 -4.14 20.01
CA LEU A 190 11.35 -4.04 18.56
C LEU A 190 12.59 -4.53 17.81
N LYS A 191 13.80 -4.20 18.26
CA LYS A 191 15.05 -4.61 17.60
C LYS A 191 15.18 -6.14 17.53
N ASP A 192 14.81 -6.84 18.61
CA ASP A 192 14.81 -8.30 18.66
C ASP A 192 13.78 -8.89 17.68
N LYS A 193 12.55 -8.32 17.64
CA LYS A 193 11.53 -8.71 16.65
C LYS A 193 11.89 -8.35 15.21
N TRP A 194 12.70 -7.31 15.01
CA TRP A 194 13.21 -6.93 13.68
C TRP A 194 14.26 -7.92 13.17
N GLN A 195 14.80 -8.83 13.98
CA GLN A 195 15.66 -9.91 13.48
C GLN A 195 14.85 -11.08 12.90
N ASP A 196 13.58 -11.21 13.27
CA ASP A 196 12.66 -12.23 12.76
C ASP A 196 12.13 -11.86 11.37
N THR A 197 12.48 -12.68 10.38
CA THR A 197 12.08 -12.50 8.97
C THR A 197 10.58 -12.68 8.75
N GLU A 198 9.93 -13.62 9.44
CA GLU A 198 8.49 -13.88 9.31
C GLU A 198 7.68 -12.69 9.83
N TYR A 199 8.14 -12.09 10.92
CA TYR A 199 7.57 -10.85 11.46
C TYR A 199 7.73 -9.66 10.51
N GLN A 200 8.88 -9.52 9.84
CA GLN A 200 9.09 -8.47 8.84
C GLN A 200 8.16 -8.61 7.64
N GLU A 201 7.99 -9.83 7.14
CA GLU A 201 7.12 -10.12 6.00
C GLU A 201 5.65 -9.83 6.33
N LYS A 202 5.17 -10.32 7.48
CA LYS A 202 3.83 -10.01 8.00
C LYS A 202 3.59 -8.51 8.11
N LEU A 203 4.56 -7.76 8.65
CA LEU A 203 4.47 -6.30 8.71
C LEU A 203 4.48 -5.63 7.33
N SER A 204 5.25 -6.15 6.37
CA SER A 204 5.31 -5.64 5.00
C SER A 204 3.98 -5.81 4.29
N ILE A 205 3.34 -6.99 4.41
CA ILE A 205 2.02 -7.29 3.86
C ILE A 205 0.98 -6.37 4.48
N ALA A 206 0.90 -6.31 5.81
CA ALA A 206 -0.05 -5.46 6.53
C ALA A 206 0.11 -3.98 6.15
N ARG A 207 1.35 -3.49 5.98
CA ARG A 207 1.60 -2.12 5.50
C ARG A 207 1.10 -1.93 4.08
N LYS A 208 1.40 -2.85 3.15
CA LYS A 208 0.95 -2.75 1.76
C LYS A 208 -0.58 -2.72 1.68
N GLU A 209 -1.26 -3.57 2.45
CA GLU A 209 -2.72 -3.59 2.55
C GLU A 209 -3.29 -2.29 3.10
N LEU A 210 -2.72 -1.78 4.20
CA LEU A 210 -3.13 -0.49 4.75
C LEU A 210 -2.93 0.67 3.77
N TRP A 211 -1.87 0.61 2.95
CA TRP A 211 -1.62 1.58 1.90
C TRP A 211 -2.51 1.40 0.66
N ARG A 212 -3.29 0.31 0.54
CA ARG A 212 -4.33 0.19 -0.50
C ARG A 212 -5.57 1.00 -0.18
N ASP A 213 -5.86 1.25 1.10
CA ASP A 213 -6.99 2.08 1.53
C ASP A 213 -6.80 3.56 1.10
N PRO A 214 -7.67 4.09 0.22
CA PRO A 214 -7.60 5.49 -0.23
C PRO A 214 -7.78 6.52 0.89
N GLU A 215 -8.59 6.23 1.91
CA GLU A 215 -8.81 7.16 3.02
C GLU A 215 -7.54 7.29 3.87
N PHE A 216 -6.92 6.16 4.18
CA PHE A 216 -5.63 6.12 4.87
C PHE A 216 -4.55 6.85 4.08
N GLN A 217 -4.44 6.63 2.77
CA GLN A 217 -3.49 7.35 1.91
C GLN A 217 -3.70 8.87 1.98
N LYS A 218 -4.95 9.34 1.86
CA LYS A 218 -5.30 10.76 1.91
C LYS A 218 -4.95 11.37 3.27
N LYS A 219 -5.24 10.65 4.36
CA LYS A 219 -4.89 11.04 5.73
C LYS A 219 -3.38 11.16 5.92
N MET A 220 -2.61 10.18 5.46
CA MET A 220 -1.15 10.19 5.54
C MET A 220 -0.52 11.27 4.67
N SER A 221 -1.08 11.53 3.48
CA SER A 221 -0.68 12.63 2.60
C SER A 221 -0.90 13.99 3.26
N LYS A 222 -2.09 14.23 3.85
CA LYS A 222 -2.37 15.46 4.62
C LYS A 222 -1.38 15.65 5.78
N LYS A 223 -1.11 14.61 6.56
CA LYS A 223 -0.12 14.65 7.66
C LYS A 223 1.29 14.98 7.14
N HIS A 224 1.73 14.34 6.06
CA HIS A 224 3.02 14.63 5.44
C HIS A 224 3.09 16.08 4.95
N LYS A 225 2.07 16.58 4.25
CA LYS A 225 2.02 17.97 3.78
C LYS A 225 2.11 18.98 4.93
N LYS A 226 1.34 18.78 6.01
CA LYS A 226 1.43 19.62 7.22
C LYS A 226 2.82 19.60 7.84
N LYS A 227 3.48 18.44 7.89
CA LYS A 227 4.86 18.34 8.39
C LYS A 227 5.83 19.11 7.52
N TRP A 228 5.68 19.03 6.19
CA TRP A 228 6.48 19.77 5.22
C TRP A 228 6.23 21.28 5.23
N GLN A 229 5.13 21.79 5.80
CA GLN A 229 4.93 23.23 5.98
C GLN A 229 5.83 23.83 7.08
N LYS A 230 6.30 23.01 8.04
CA LYS A 230 7.18 23.48 9.11
C LYS A 230 8.59 23.78 8.57
N ILE A 231 9.03 25.03 8.69
CA ILE A 231 10.32 25.51 8.16
C ILE A 231 11.49 24.71 8.74
N ASP A 232 11.50 24.47 10.06
CA ASP A 232 12.58 23.73 10.72
C ASP A 232 12.69 22.29 10.20
N PHE A 233 11.54 21.66 9.91
CA PHE A 233 11.51 20.33 9.32
C PHE A 233 12.07 20.34 7.89
N GLN A 234 11.76 21.37 7.09
CA GLN A 234 12.34 21.52 5.76
C GLN A 234 13.86 21.70 5.82
N LYS A 235 14.36 22.56 6.72
CA LYS A 235 15.81 22.79 6.92
C LYS A 235 16.51 21.50 7.32
N LYS A 236 15.98 20.79 8.32
CA LYS A 236 16.51 19.49 8.78
C LYS A 236 16.55 18.45 7.65
N MET A 237 15.48 18.34 6.86
CA MET A 237 15.46 17.41 5.71
C MET A 237 16.42 17.83 4.59
N SER A 238 16.58 19.14 4.36
CA SER A 238 17.53 19.68 3.39
C SER A 238 18.98 19.37 3.80
N GLU A 239 19.34 19.60 5.06
CA GLU A 239 20.65 19.26 5.62
C GLU A 239 20.94 17.77 5.58
N ALA A 240 19.98 16.94 5.98
CA ALA A 240 20.10 15.48 5.89
C ALA A 240 20.31 15.02 4.44
N ASN A 241 19.57 15.61 3.49
CA ASN A 241 19.75 15.32 2.08
C ASN A 241 21.12 15.80 1.58
N LYS A 242 21.59 17.01 1.94
CA LYS A 242 22.92 17.50 1.58
C LYS A 242 24.02 16.57 2.11
N LYS A 243 23.92 16.11 3.36
CA LYS A 243 24.86 15.14 3.95
C LYS A 243 24.84 13.81 3.19
N ARG A 244 23.65 13.31 2.86
CA ARG A 244 23.50 12.09 2.05
C ARG A 244 24.07 12.23 0.64
N TRP A 245 24.01 13.42 0.06
CA TRP A 245 24.67 13.76 -1.21
C TRP A 245 26.16 14.07 -1.07
N LYS A 246 26.77 13.97 0.12
CA LYS A 246 28.25 13.94 0.25
C LYS A 246 28.78 12.52 0.16
N ASP A 247 28.00 11.54 0.64
CA ASP A 247 28.31 10.11 0.53
C ASP A 247 28.39 9.67 -0.95
N GLN A 248 29.57 9.17 -1.33
CA GLN A 248 29.90 8.76 -2.68
C GLN A 248 29.24 7.44 -3.08
N GLU A 249 29.05 6.50 -2.14
CA GLU A 249 28.36 5.24 -2.40
C GLU A 249 26.89 5.47 -2.69
N PHE A 250 26.26 6.35 -1.91
CA PHE A 250 24.88 6.74 -2.17
C PHE A 250 24.72 7.38 -3.56
N LYS A 251 25.62 8.30 -3.94
CA LYS A 251 25.63 8.88 -5.30
C LYS A 251 25.78 7.80 -6.36
N GLY A 252 26.73 6.88 -6.19
CA GLY A 252 26.99 5.80 -7.14
C GLY A 252 25.77 4.91 -7.35
N ARG A 253 25.14 4.46 -6.26
CA ARG A 253 23.88 3.70 -6.30
C ARG A 253 22.78 4.49 -7.00
N TRP A 254 22.61 5.77 -6.67
CA TRP A 254 21.59 6.62 -7.27
C TRP A 254 21.79 6.79 -8.78
N ILE A 255 23.02 7.02 -9.24
CA ILE A 255 23.36 7.12 -10.66
C ILE A 255 23.09 5.80 -11.38
N LYS A 256 23.51 4.66 -10.80
CA LYS A 256 23.28 3.33 -11.38
C LYS A 256 21.80 3.04 -11.56
N THR A 257 20.99 3.28 -10.52
CA THR A 257 19.53 3.10 -10.58
C THR A 257 18.90 4.02 -11.61
N ARG A 258 19.32 5.29 -11.68
CA ARG A 258 18.83 6.22 -12.71
C ARG A 258 19.20 5.81 -14.13
N LYS A 259 20.41 5.30 -14.35
CA LYS A 259 20.84 4.78 -15.66
C LYS A 259 19.98 3.58 -16.07
N LYS A 260 19.74 2.63 -15.16
CA LYS A 260 18.84 1.48 -15.40
C LYS A 260 17.41 1.91 -15.74
N LEU A 261 16.84 2.83 -14.97
CA LEU A 261 15.52 3.40 -15.26
C LEU A 261 15.48 4.10 -16.62
N TRP A 262 16.57 4.74 -17.04
CA TRP A 262 16.65 5.39 -18.35
C TRP A 262 16.79 4.40 -19.50
N GLN A 263 17.19 3.16 -19.26
CA GLN A 263 17.20 2.11 -20.29
C GLN A 263 15.78 1.63 -20.63
N ASP A 264 14.81 1.79 -19.72
CA ASP A 264 13.41 1.44 -19.95
C ASP A 264 12.73 2.42 -20.94
N PRO A 265 12.28 1.94 -22.13
CA PRO A 265 11.61 2.77 -23.13
C PRO A 265 10.28 3.36 -22.65
N GLN A 266 9.52 2.67 -21.79
CA GLN A 266 8.26 3.19 -21.26
C GLN A 266 8.51 4.38 -20.34
N TYR A 267 9.51 4.27 -19.47
CA TYR A 267 9.94 5.38 -18.63
C TYR A 267 10.44 6.58 -19.44
N GLN A 268 11.24 6.36 -20.50
CA GLN A 268 11.66 7.44 -21.39
C GLN A 268 10.46 8.16 -22.04
N LYS A 269 9.50 7.40 -22.58
CA LYS A 269 8.27 7.97 -23.16
C LYS A 269 7.47 8.76 -22.14
N LYS A 270 7.32 8.25 -20.91
CA LYS A 270 6.62 8.93 -19.81
C LYS A 270 7.28 10.26 -19.46
N ILE A 271 8.60 10.28 -19.30
CA ILE A 271 9.35 11.51 -19.02
C ILE A 271 9.30 12.48 -20.20
N SER A 272 9.37 11.99 -21.44
CA SER A 272 9.23 12.81 -22.65
C SER A 272 7.86 13.47 -22.73
N LYS A 273 6.77 12.72 -22.50
CA LYS A 273 5.40 13.24 -22.46
C LYS A 273 5.25 14.32 -21.38
N ALA A 274 5.66 14.03 -20.14
CA ALA A 274 5.60 14.97 -19.04
C ALA A 274 6.41 16.25 -19.32
N ARG A 275 7.60 16.12 -19.93
CA ARG A 275 8.39 17.29 -20.37
C ARG A 275 7.63 18.09 -21.43
N LYS A 276 7.11 17.45 -22.48
CA LYS A 276 6.36 18.13 -23.54
C LYS A 276 5.15 18.88 -22.98
N GLU A 277 4.41 18.28 -22.05
CA GLU A 277 3.27 18.91 -21.36
C GLU A 277 3.71 20.12 -20.53
N MET A 278 4.76 19.98 -19.71
CA MET A 278 5.32 21.11 -18.96
C MET A 278 5.78 22.24 -19.88
N TRP A 279 6.35 21.91 -21.04
CA TRP A 279 6.72 22.89 -22.05
C TRP A 279 5.53 23.47 -22.81
N LYS A 280 4.27 23.03 -22.63
CA LYS A 280 3.11 23.75 -23.20
C LYS A 280 2.73 24.97 -22.35
N ASP A 281 3.03 24.96 -21.06
CA ASP A 281 2.77 26.09 -20.16
C ASP A 281 3.63 27.31 -20.52
N ASN A 282 2.98 28.42 -20.86
CA ASN A 282 3.63 29.64 -21.28
C ASN A 282 4.39 30.32 -20.13
N LYS A 283 3.85 30.28 -18.89
CA LYS A 283 4.52 30.84 -17.71
C LYS A 283 5.83 30.09 -17.42
N PHE A 284 5.81 28.77 -17.58
CA PHE A 284 7.01 27.95 -17.45
C PHE A 284 8.05 28.29 -18.53
N ARG A 285 7.63 28.43 -19.80
CA ARG A 285 8.54 28.83 -20.90
C ARG A 285 9.23 30.15 -20.63
N GLU A 286 8.47 31.16 -20.23
CA GLU A 286 9.00 32.49 -19.93
C GLU A 286 9.98 32.47 -18.76
N LYS A 287 9.64 31.74 -17.68
CA LYS A 287 10.53 31.57 -16.52
C LYS A 287 11.87 30.93 -16.90
N ILE A 288 11.84 29.88 -17.71
CA ILE A 288 13.07 29.22 -18.19
C ILE A 288 13.85 30.13 -19.14
N SER A 289 13.16 30.85 -20.04
CA SER A 289 13.76 31.83 -20.94
C SER A 289 14.48 32.95 -20.18
N LYS A 290 13.84 33.55 -19.16
CA LYS A 290 14.44 34.59 -18.31
C LYS A 290 15.71 34.09 -17.62
N LYS A 291 15.66 32.90 -17.00
CA LYS A 291 16.85 32.27 -16.38
C LYS A 291 17.97 32.00 -17.38
N HIS A 292 17.62 31.57 -18.59
CA HIS A 292 18.60 31.29 -19.63
C HIS A 292 19.25 32.59 -20.14
N LYS A 293 18.47 33.67 -20.34
CA LYS A 293 18.97 35.00 -20.70
C LYS A 293 19.89 35.58 -19.62
N GLU A 294 19.52 35.42 -18.36
CA GLU A 294 20.32 35.85 -17.20
C GLU A 294 21.65 35.11 -17.12
N LYS A 295 21.66 33.78 -17.23
CA LYS A 295 22.90 33.00 -17.35
C LYS A 295 23.72 33.39 -18.57
N TRP A 296 23.08 33.76 -19.67
CA TRP A 296 23.76 34.28 -20.84
C TRP A 296 24.35 35.67 -20.61
N LYS A 297 24.13 36.40 -19.52
CA LYS A 297 24.86 37.65 -19.25
C LYS A 297 26.27 37.39 -18.70
N ASP A 298 26.48 36.25 -18.04
CA ASP A 298 27.78 35.85 -17.49
C ASP A 298 28.78 35.51 -18.61
N LEU A 299 29.86 36.30 -18.68
CA LEU A 299 30.93 36.20 -19.68
C LEU A 299 31.66 34.85 -19.62
N GLU A 300 31.91 34.32 -18.42
CA GLU A 300 32.63 33.05 -18.27
C GLU A 300 31.77 31.88 -18.74
N TYR A 301 30.47 31.92 -18.45
CA TYR A 301 29.51 30.98 -19.01
C TYR A 301 29.46 31.05 -20.54
N ARG A 302 29.45 32.25 -21.14
CA ARG A 302 29.50 32.41 -22.62
C ARG A 302 30.75 31.76 -23.21
N LYS A 303 31.92 32.07 -22.66
CA LYS A 303 33.21 31.53 -23.12
C LYS A 303 33.22 30.00 -23.01
N LYS A 304 32.73 29.44 -21.90
CA LYS A 304 32.62 27.99 -21.70
C LYS A 304 31.74 27.32 -22.76
N ILE A 305 30.55 27.87 -23.02
CA ILE A 305 29.64 27.33 -24.05
C ILE A 305 30.26 27.49 -25.45
N SER A 306 30.95 28.60 -25.73
CA SER A 306 31.67 28.80 -26.99
C SER A 306 32.77 27.77 -27.20
N LYS A 307 33.64 27.54 -26.21
CA LYS A 307 34.68 26.49 -26.25
C LYS A 307 34.07 25.11 -26.47
N ALA A 308 33.00 24.76 -25.74
CA ALA A 308 32.30 23.49 -25.91
C ALA A 308 31.72 23.32 -27.32
N ARG A 309 31.10 24.38 -27.87
CA ARG A 309 30.60 24.37 -29.25
C ARG A 309 31.72 24.19 -30.26
N LYS A 310 32.85 24.91 -30.12
CA LYS A 310 34.01 24.75 -31.00
C LYS A 310 34.55 23.32 -30.99
N LYS A 311 34.65 22.69 -29.82
CA LYS A 311 35.06 21.29 -29.69
C LYS A 311 34.11 20.31 -30.40
N ILE A 312 32.80 20.52 -30.29
CA ILE A 312 31.81 19.72 -31.02
C ILE A 312 31.93 19.93 -32.54
N TRP A 313 32.25 21.14 -33.00
CA TRP A 313 32.47 21.41 -34.42
C TRP A 313 33.78 20.82 -34.97
N GLN A 314 34.74 20.46 -34.12
CA GLN A 314 35.95 19.76 -34.56
C GLN A 314 35.68 18.29 -34.90
N ASP A 315 34.67 17.68 -34.29
CA ASP A 315 34.22 16.32 -34.58
C ASP A 315 33.76 16.19 -36.06
N PRO A 316 34.46 15.40 -36.90
CA PRO A 316 34.09 15.19 -38.30
C PRO A 316 32.70 14.58 -38.48
N GLU A 317 32.31 13.63 -37.62
CA GLU A 317 31.02 12.94 -37.72
C GLU A 317 29.87 13.92 -37.46
N TYR A 318 30.04 14.79 -36.46
CA TYR A 318 29.09 15.86 -36.17
C TYR A 318 28.98 16.88 -37.31
N ARG A 319 30.12 17.24 -37.93
CA ARG A 319 30.14 18.14 -39.10
C ARG A 319 29.37 17.56 -40.27
N GLU A 320 29.60 16.30 -40.61
CA GLU A 320 28.89 15.64 -41.71
C GLU A 320 27.39 15.52 -41.43
N LYS A 321 26.99 15.08 -40.23
CA LYS A 321 25.57 15.04 -39.83
C LYS A 321 24.87 16.39 -39.90
N ARG A 322 25.60 17.50 -39.72
CA ARG A 322 25.06 18.86 -39.83
C ARG A 322 25.03 19.41 -41.26
N LYS A 323 25.83 18.85 -42.18
CA LYS A 323 25.78 19.17 -43.62
C LYS A 323 24.57 18.55 -44.30
N VAL A 324 24.12 17.37 -43.85
CA VAL A 324 22.92 16.70 -44.37
C VAL A 324 21.71 17.61 -44.18
N LEU A 325 21.21 18.16 -45.28
CA LEU A 325 19.99 18.98 -45.27
C LEU A 325 18.78 18.09 -44.95
N LYS A 326 17.74 18.65 -44.34
CA LYS A 326 16.49 17.90 -44.10
C LYS A 326 15.80 17.60 -45.45
N PRO A 327 15.42 16.35 -45.76
CA PRO A 327 14.85 15.99 -47.06
C PRO A 327 13.49 16.64 -47.26
N ILE A 328 13.15 16.91 -48.53
CA ILE A 328 11.82 17.35 -48.93
C ILE A 328 10.99 16.12 -49.26
N VAL A 329 10.07 15.78 -48.37
CA VAL A 329 9.24 14.56 -48.45
C VAL A 329 8.29 14.61 -49.65
N ASN A 330 7.69 15.76 -49.94
CA ASN A 330 6.77 15.94 -51.06
C ASN A 330 7.34 16.93 -52.08
N LYS A 331 8.17 16.43 -53.00
CA LYS A 331 8.83 17.22 -54.06
C LYS A 331 7.78 17.90 -54.96
N ARG A 332 6.67 17.23 -55.31
CA ARG A 332 5.59 17.77 -56.14
C ARG A 332 4.96 19.02 -55.54
N GLN A 333 4.51 18.94 -54.29
CA GLN A 333 3.93 20.07 -53.59
C GLN A 333 4.95 21.20 -53.42
N PHE A 334 6.22 20.85 -53.18
CA PHE A 334 7.29 21.82 -53.03
C PHE A 334 7.55 22.63 -54.31
N LEU A 335 7.69 21.96 -55.46
CA LEU A 335 7.83 22.62 -56.76
C LEU A 335 6.58 23.42 -57.14
N THR A 336 5.39 22.92 -56.78
CA THR A 336 4.11 23.63 -56.99
C THR A 336 4.04 24.92 -56.19
N ASN A 337 4.42 24.86 -54.91
CA ASN A 337 4.48 26.04 -54.05
C ASN A 337 5.48 27.08 -54.60
N ILE A 338 6.59 26.65 -55.20
CA ILE A 338 7.56 27.55 -55.84
C ILE A 338 6.97 28.17 -57.11
N LYS A 339 6.34 27.35 -57.98
CA LYS A 339 5.67 27.79 -59.22
C LYS A 339 4.61 28.86 -58.92
N ASN A 340 3.82 28.66 -57.88
CA ASN A 340 2.77 29.58 -57.43
C ASN A 340 3.32 30.83 -56.69
N GLY A 341 4.64 31.03 -56.66
CA GLY A 341 5.26 32.24 -56.13
C GLY A 341 5.26 32.34 -54.59
N LYS A 342 5.00 31.25 -53.87
CA LYS A 342 4.91 31.26 -52.39
C LYS A 342 6.17 31.86 -51.76
N SER A 343 5.98 32.73 -50.78
CA SER A 343 7.09 33.44 -50.13
C SER A 343 8.02 32.48 -49.38
N LEU A 344 9.30 32.85 -49.27
CA LEU A 344 10.29 32.05 -48.57
C LEU A 344 9.94 31.87 -47.07
N LYS A 345 9.26 32.86 -46.47
CA LYS A 345 8.76 32.81 -45.09
C LYS A 345 7.66 31.76 -44.92
N ASN A 346 6.77 31.64 -45.91
CA ASN A 346 5.68 30.66 -45.87
C ASN A 346 6.19 29.25 -46.16
N LEU A 347 7.11 29.09 -47.13
CA LEU A 347 7.82 27.83 -47.35
C LEU A 347 8.61 27.38 -46.11
N SER A 348 9.28 28.31 -45.42
CA SER A 348 10.02 28.04 -44.18
C SER A 348 9.13 27.47 -43.07
N LYS A 349 7.91 28.02 -42.90
CA LYS A 349 6.93 27.54 -41.92
C LYS A 349 6.38 26.16 -42.27
N GLU A 350 5.96 25.96 -43.51
CA GLU A 350 5.31 24.73 -43.97
C GLU A 350 6.23 23.51 -43.90
N TYR A 351 7.47 23.66 -44.35
CA TYR A 351 8.46 22.57 -44.36
C TYR A 351 9.26 22.50 -43.05
N CYS A 352 8.99 23.42 -42.10
CA CYS A 352 9.73 23.57 -40.84
C CYS A 352 11.24 23.63 -41.05
N MET A 353 11.71 24.48 -41.96
CA MET A 353 13.13 24.66 -42.30
C MET A 353 13.52 26.14 -42.31
N SER A 354 14.80 26.46 -42.10
CA SER A 354 15.26 27.85 -42.22
C SER A 354 15.13 28.35 -43.67
N PRO A 355 14.92 29.65 -43.92
CA PRO A 355 14.87 30.23 -45.26
C PRO A 355 16.12 29.89 -46.11
N ASN A 356 17.31 29.86 -45.49
CA ASN A 356 18.56 29.49 -46.17
C ASN A 356 18.59 28.01 -46.56
N THR A 357 18.05 27.13 -45.70
CA THR A 357 17.90 25.70 -46.00
C THR A 357 16.97 25.49 -47.18
N ILE A 358 15.84 26.21 -47.23
CA ILE A 358 14.91 26.16 -48.37
C ILE A 358 15.61 26.60 -49.66
N LYS A 359 16.34 27.72 -49.64
CA LYS A 359 17.12 28.16 -50.82
C LYS A 359 18.08 27.08 -51.31
N LYS A 360 18.87 26.49 -50.40
CA LYS A 360 19.81 25.40 -50.74
C LYS A 360 19.09 24.18 -51.33
N ARG A 361 17.95 23.78 -50.76
CA ARG A 361 17.14 22.67 -51.28
C ARG A 361 16.57 22.94 -52.68
N ILE A 362 16.22 24.18 -53.00
CA ILE A 362 15.77 24.55 -54.34
C ILE A 362 16.90 24.40 -55.35
N CYS A 363 18.09 24.91 -55.00
CA CYS A 363 19.27 24.76 -55.85
C CYS A 363 19.62 23.28 -56.05
N GLU A 364 19.66 22.49 -54.98
CA GLU A 364 19.99 21.06 -55.04
C GLU A 364 18.98 20.23 -55.86
N ILE A 365 17.68 20.47 -55.70
CA ILE A 365 16.65 19.71 -56.44
C ILE A 365 16.65 20.06 -57.93
N LEU A 366 16.97 21.31 -58.28
CA LEU A 366 16.91 21.80 -59.66
C LEU A 366 18.31 21.99 -60.28
N GLU A 367 19.34 21.48 -59.62
CA GLU A 367 20.73 21.50 -60.08
C GLU A 367 20.89 20.83 -61.46
N PRO A 368 20.22 19.68 -61.76
CA PRO A 368 20.29 19.06 -63.09
C PRO A 368 19.79 19.98 -64.22
N PHE A 369 19.02 21.01 -63.90
CA PHE A 369 18.51 22.00 -64.86
C PHE A 369 19.32 23.30 -64.85
N GLY A 370 20.47 23.35 -64.17
CA GLY A 370 21.35 24.52 -64.07
C GLY A 370 20.80 25.65 -63.19
N ILE A 371 19.85 25.35 -62.30
CA ILE A 371 19.14 26.37 -61.51
C ILE A 371 19.83 26.62 -60.18
N GLN A 372 20.38 27.82 -60.00
CA GLN A 372 21.17 28.18 -58.81
C GLN A 372 20.48 29.17 -57.88
N SER A 373 19.26 29.62 -58.20
CA SER A 373 18.53 30.59 -57.38
C SER A 373 17.02 30.37 -57.40
N LEU A 374 16.35 30.83 -56.34
CA LEU A 374 14.88 30.84 -56.25
C LEU A 374 14.24 31.64 -57.40
N LYS A 375 14.88 32.72 -57.85
CA LYS A 375 14.37 33.54 -58.95
C LYS A 375 14.39 32.76 -60.27
N GLN A 376 15.49 32.06 -60.55
CA GLN A 376 15.61 31.17 -61.71
C GLN A 376 14.63 30.01 -61.61
N ALA A 377 14.50 29.38 -60.44
CA ALA A 377 13.55 28.29 -60.21
C ALA A 377 12.10 28.70 -60.53
N ARG A 378 11.67 29.87 -60.05
CA ARG A 378 10.34 30.41 -60.35
C ARG A 378 10.13 30.68 -61.83
N LYS A 379 11.13 31.27 -62.50
CA LYS A 379 11.07 31.55 -63.95
C LYS A 379 10.94 30.25 -64.75
N TYR A 380 11.75 29.24 -64.41
CA TYR A 380 11.76 27.95 -65.07
C TYR A 380 10.45 27.17 -64.89
N LEU A 381 9.90 27.17 -63.66
CA LEU A 381 8.69 26.42 -63.34
C LEU A 381 7.39 27.06 -63.86
N LYS A 382 7.39 28.36 -64.22
CA LYS A 382 6.19 29.12 -64.58
C LYS A 382 5.36 28.45 -65.68
N ASN A 383 6.01 27.95 -66.72
CA ASN A 383 5.36 27.39 -67.91
C ASN A 383 5.57 25.88 -68.07
N LYS A 384 6.12 25.20 -67.06
CA LYS A 384 6.41 23.76 -67.14
C LYS A 384 5.42 22.92 -66.33
N ASN A 385 5.18 21.71 -66.81
CA ASN A 385 4.45 20.68 -66.07
C ASN A 385 5.36 20.12 -64.96
N ILE A 386 4.86 20.11 -63.73
CA ILE A 386 5.64 19.67 -62.56
C ILE A 386 5.84 18.16 -62.60
N ASP A 387 4.86 17.41 -63.10
CA ASP A 387 4.92 15.95 -63.14
C ASP A 387 5.95 15.46 -64.18
N GLU A 388 6.13 16.19 -65.28
CA GLU A 388 7.23 15.94 -66.24
C GLU A 388 8.60 16.27 -65.65
N ILE A 389 8.72 17.36 -64.90
CA ILE A 389 9.98 17.71 -64.21
C ILE A 389 10.34 16.66 -63.17
N LEU A 390 9.35 16.12 -62.45
CA LEU A 390 9.59 15.08 -61.45
C LEU A 390 10.09 13.78 -62.09
N LYS A 391 9.54 13.39 -63.25
CA LYS A 391 10.03 12.23 -64.02
C LYS A 391 11.49 12.39 -64.47
N LEU A 392 11.94 13.62 -64.70
CA LEU A 392 13.33 13.93 -65.05
C LEU A 392 14.26 14.05 -63.82
N LEU A 393 13.71 13.98 -62.60
CA LEU A 393 14.41 14.08 -61.32
C LEU A 393 14.42 12.77 -60.52
N GLU A 394 13.75 11.73 -61.05
CA GLU A 394 13.88 10.32 -60.65
C GLU A 394 15.05 9.70 -61.41
#